data_AF-A0A097IY87-F1
#
_entry.id   AF-A0A097IY87-F1
#
_cell.length_a   1.000
_cell.length_b   1.000
_cell.length_c   1.000
_cell.angle_alpha   90.00
_cell.angle_beta   90.00
_cell.angle_gamma   90.00
#
_symmetry.space_group_name_H-M   'P 1'
#
loop_
_entity.id
_entity.type
_entity.pdbx_description
1 polymer ?
#
loop_
_entity_poly.entity_id
_entity_poly.type
_entity_poly.pdbx_seq_one_letter_code
_entity_poly.pdbx_strand_id
1 'polypeptide(L)' 'MEELKVKVMEVSQEKEQPQGNDFIRVVVEIDGRKIAVWTTESNINALCFDIDRKK' A
#
# COMPACT_ATOMS: atom_id res chain seq x y z
N MET A 1 5.98 21.82 3.06
CA MET A 1 6.26 20.38 2.89
C MET A 1 5.58 19.99 1.59
N GLU A 2 6.33 19.47 0.63
CA GLU A 2 5.76 19.08 -0.66
C GLU A 2 4.94 17.80 -0.47
N GLU A 3 3.76 17.71 -1.10
CA GLU A 3 2.91 16.52 -1.00
C GLU A 3 3.48 15.39 -1.86
N LEU A 4 3.83 14.28 -1.21
CA LEU A 4 4.28 13.09 -1.92
C LEU A 4 3.10 12.44 -2.65
N LYS A 5 3.15 12.38 -3.98
CA LYS A 5 2.14 11.68 -4.78
C LYS A 5 2.45 10.19 -4.80
N VAL A 6 1.59 9.42 -4.15
CA VAL A 6 1.67 7.96 -4.10
C VAL A 6 0.47 7.37 -4.84
N LYS A 7 0.71 6.43 -5.75
CA LYS A 7 -0.33 5.70 -6.46
C LYS A 7 -0.23 4.21 -6.18
N VAL A 8 -1.31 3.60 -5.71
CA VAL A 8 -1.36 2.14 -5.56
C VAL A 8 -1.50 1.50 -6.96
N MET A 9 -0.60 0.58 -7.28
CA MET A 9 -0.58 -0.12 -8.57
C MET A 9 -1.13 -1.54 -8.46
N GLU A 10 -0.74 -2.27 -7.43
CA GLU A 10 -1.11 -3.68 -7.24
C GLU A 10 -1.21 -4.00 -5.75
N VAL A 11 -2.15 -4.88 -5.39
CA VAL A 11 -2.31 -5.44 -4.05
C VAL A 11 -2.44 -6.96 -4.20
N SER A 12 -1.52 -7.72 -3.60
CA SER A 12 -1.48 -9.17 -3.68
C SER A 12 -1.22 -9.80 -2.31
N GLN A 13 -2.01 -10.81 -1.97
CA GLN A 13 -1.83 -11.60 -0.76
C GLN A 13 -1.06 -12.87 -1.12
N GLU A 14 0.23 -12.90 -0.80
CA GLU A 14 1.06 -14.09 -1.04
C GLU A 14 0.80 -15.14 0.04
N LYS A 15 0.70 -16.42 -0.34
CA LYS A 15 0.37 -17.52 0.60
C LYS A 15 1.56 -17.96 1.46
N GLU A 16 2.77 -17.70 1.00
CA GLU A 16 4.02 -18.01 1.73
C GLU A 16 4.72 -16.71 2.05
N GLN A 17 4.46 -16.18 3.23
CA GLN A 17 5.05 -14.92 3.67
C GLN A 17 6.01 -15.13 4.83
N PRO A 18 7.18 -14.48 4.82
CA PRO A 18 8.16 -14.59 5.90
C PRO A 18 7.68 -13.94 7.22
N GLN A 19 6.60 -13.13 7.18
CA GLN A 19 6.12 -12.32 8.30
C GLN A 19 4.76 -12.76 8.86
N GLY A 20 4.18 -13.87 8.36
CA GLY A 20 2.86 -14.37 8.74
C GLY A 20 1.76 -14.09 7.70
N ASN A 21 0.58 -14.69 7.88
CA ASN A 21 -0.51 -14.68 6.88
C ASN A 21 -1.25 -13.34 6.74
N ASP A 22 -1.03 -12.41 7.68
CA ASP A 22 -1.77 -11.14 7.78
C ASP A 22 -1.14 -9.99 6.99
N PHE A 23 0.05 -10.22 6.43
CA PHE A 23 0.71 -9.26 5.58
C PHE A 23 0.22 -9.40 4.13
N ILE A 24 0.23 -8.29 3.41
CA ILE A 24 -0.23 -8.12 2.04
C ILE A 24 0.85 -7.32 1.34
N ARG A 25 1.25 -7.79 0.16
CA ARG A 25 2.19 -7.09 -0.69
C ARG A 25 1.45 -6.02 -1.49
N VAL A 26 1.92 -4.78 -1.39
CA VAL A 26 1.37 -3.66 -2.13
C VAL A 26 2.48 -3.06 -2.98
N VAL A 27 2.24 -2.92 -4.28
CA VAL A 27 3.13 -2.17 -5.17
C VAL A 27 2.58 -0.76 -5.30
N VAL A 28 3.38 0.23 -4.91
CA VAL A 28 3.07 1.65 -5.06
C VAL A 28 4.03 2.30 -6.05
N GLU A 29 3.54 3.31 -6.75
CA GLU A 29 4.34 4.21 -7.56
C GLU A 29 4.55 5.52 -6.81
N ILE A 30 5.81 5.89 -6.64
CA ILE A 30 6.25 7.15 -6.01
C ILE A 30 7.26 7.78 -6.97
N ASP A 31 6.99 8.99 -7.44
CA ASP A 31 7.84 9.70 -8.41
C ASP A 31 8.21 8.85 -9.64
N GLY A 32 7.24 8.09 -10.17
CA GLY A 32 7.42 7.18 -11.31
C GLY A 32 8.23 5.91 -11.01
N ARG A 33 8.61 5.69 -9.75
CA ARG A 33 9.31 4.47 -9.30
C ARG A 33 8.35 3.52 -8.62
N LYS A 34 8.39 2.25 -9.01
CA LYS A 34 7.60 1.19 -8.38
C LYS A 34 8.33 0.63 -7.17
N ILE A 35 7.65 0.59 -6.03
CA ILE A 35 8.17 0.09 -4.76
C ILE A 35 7.18 -0.94 -4.23
N ALA A 36 7.69 -2.12 -3.86
CA ALA A 36 6.89 -3.14 -3.19
C ALA A 36 7.03 -3.01 -1.68
N VAL A 37 5.91 -2.97 -0.98
CA VAL A 37 5.83 -2.78 0.47
C VAL A 37 4.97 -3.90 1.05
N TRP A 38 5.37 -4.44 2.19
CA TRP A 38 4.56 -5.36 2.97
C TRP A 38 3.78 -4.56 4.02
N THR A 39 2.47 -4.74 4.06
CA THR A 39 1.59 -4.04 5.00
C THR A 39 0.43 -4.94 5.40
N THR A 40 -0.42 -4.51 6.32
CA THR A 40 -1.62 -5.25 6.71
C THR A 40 -2.86 -4.64 6.06
N GLU A 41 -3.94 -5.42 6.01
CA GLU A 41 -5.25 -4.96 5.52
C GLU A 41 -5.73 -3.71 6.28
N SER A 42 -5.54 -3.66 7.60
CA SER A 42 -5.96 -2.52 8.42
C SER A 42 -5.26 -1.22 8.02
N ASN A 43 -3.97 -1.27 7.66
CA ASN A 43 -3.23 -0.11 7.18
C ASN A 43 -3.71 0.35 5.80
N ILE A 44 -4.04 -0.59 4.91
CA ILE A 44 -4.60 -0.28 3.59
C ILE A 44 -5.96 0.43 3.75
N ASN A 45 -6.83 -0.09 4.62
CA ASN A 45 -8.13 0.51 4.89
C ASN A 45 -8.01 1.93 5.46
N ALA A 46 -7.05 2.16 6.37
CA ALA A 46 -6.79 3.49 6.92
C ALA A 46 -6.31 4.49 5.84
N LEU A 47 -5.44 4.04 4.93
CA LEU A 47 -4.97 4.86 3.80
C LEU A 47 -6.10 5.16 2.80
N CYS A 48 -6.92 4.17 2.46
CA CYS A 48 -8.06 4.33 1.57
C CYS A 48 -9.06 5.35 2.14
N PHE A 49 -9.35 5.24 3.44
CA PHE A 49 -10.22 6.16 4.15
C PHE A 49 -9.72 7.62 4.14
N ASP A 50 -8.41 7.85 4.34
CA ASP A 50 -7.83 9.20 4.30
C ASP A 50 -7.88 9.81 2.89
N ILE A 51 -7.74 8.98 1.84
CA ILE A 51 -7.87 9.40 0.44
C ILE A 51 -9.31 9.82 0.11
N ASP A 52 -10.31 9.02 0.51
CA ASP A 52 -11.73 9.35 0.27
C ASP A 52 -12.19 10.63 1.00
N ARG A 53 -11.60 10.94 2.16
CA ARG A 53 -11.88 12.18 2.90
C ARG A 53 -11.27 13.44 2.29
N LYS A 54 -10.21 13.30 1.50
CA LYS A 54 -9.50 14.42 0.85
C LYS A 54 -10.05 14.76 -0.54
N LYS A 55 -11.10 14.08 -0.99
CA LYS A 55 -11.78 14.27 -2.27
C LYS A 55 -12.94 15.24 -2.16
#